data_AF-A0A832IPA4-F1
#
_entry.id   AF-A0A832IPA4-F1
#
_cell.length_a   1.000
_cell.length_b   1.000
_cell.length_c   1.000
_cell.angle_alpha   90.00
_cell.angle_beta   90.00
_cell.angle_gamma   90.00
#
_symmetry.space_group_name_H-M   'P 1'
#
loop_
_entity.id
_entity.type
_entity.pdbx_description
1 polymer ?
#
loop_
_entity_poly.entity_id
_entity_poly.type
_entity_poly.pdbx_seq_one_letter_code
_entity_poly.pdbx_strand_id
1 'polypeptide(L)'
;MNRIIITILSLLSSVAIAQNDGWHIAAANTKNYTGIVIANGRIGILPSEKPFEIKHIILNNVYDKADSLGVSKILLGMNFGNLEIEIDNEKITASNISNWKQVLNMKEAKLTTSFSFKNKAIISYTVYALRNVPYTGYIDINIEAKKNINIKATGKIETPAEYQNPMSTFRILKDNETTMPILQTVAKSRMGNHTVATSATFIWHAINSTREQQRPKLIHTKISEYDNRLSFKKELKKGTSLTVAWTAAECTTQDFFDPQPESERFVIFNLLTPKEQLLSQHNQRWEALWKGDIIIEGDVQSQQDIRLALYHLYAFSRGDSDLSISPMGLSSQGYNGHIFWDTELWMFPPLLVLNQDIARSLVNYRFNRLDIAKRKAINFGYKGAMFPWESDNTGEEATPSWALTGTFEHHITADVAIAFWNYYRVTKDKQWLVEKGYPVLKEIADYWVSRSTKNADGSYSIKNVVGANEFAPNVDDNAFTNGAAITTLQFAGLAAKTVGAKPKEIWKTVANGIKIYKFPDGTTMEHSRYKGKIIKQADVNLLAYPLSIINDQKSLLKDLTYYEPKLAKEGPAMGKSIFAVIYA
;
A
#
# COMPACT_ATOMS: atom_id res chain seq x y z
N MET A 1 11.83 75.13 12.74
CA MET A 1 11.16 74.03 13.47
C MET A 1 10.28 73.28 12.48
N ASN A 2 10.82 72.23 11.86
CA ASN A 2 10.62 70.82 12.23
C ASN A 2 9.20 70.31 11.91
N ARG A 3 9.06 69.57 10.81
CA ARG A 3 8.96 68.09 10.84
C ARG A 3 8.82 67.54 9.42
N ILE A 4 9.90 66.90 8.95
CA ILE A 4 9.90 66.00 7.80
C ILE A 4 9.24 64.70 8.27
N ILE A 5 8.12 64.31 7.66
CA ILE A 5 7.50 63.00 7.87
C ILE A 5 8.11 62.06 6.82
N ILE A 6 9.04 61.22 7.28
CA ILE A 6 9.59 60.11 6.50
C ILE A 6 8.60 58.96 6.62
N THR A 7 7.86 58.69 5.55
CA THR A 7 7.04 57.48 5.43
C THR A 7 7.97 56.31 5.12
N ILE A 8 8.29 55.51 6.14
CA ILE A 8 9.00 54.24 5.99
C ILE A 8 8.01 53.26 5.33
N LEU A 9 8.22 52.99 4.04
CA LEU A 9 7.56 51.90 3.34
C LEU A 9 8.22 50.59 3.82
N SER A 10 7.61 49.93 4.80
CA SER A 10 8.00 48.56 5.15
C SER A 10 7.62 47.63 4.01
N LEU A 11 8.60 47.26 3.18
CA LEU A 11 8.51 46.10 2.31
C LEU A 11 8.40 44.85 3.19
N LEU A 12 7.16 44.50 3.55
CA LEU A 12 6.82 43.15 4.00
C LEU A 12 7.04 42.23 2.80
N SER A 13 8.22 41.61 2.76
CA SER A 13 8.46 40.42 1.96
C SER A 13 7.50 39.34 2.43
N SER A 14 6.35 39.23 1.77
CA SER A 14 5.44 38.11 1.91
C SER A 14 6.15 36.88 1.36
N VAL A 15 6.89 36.19 2.23
CA VAL A 15 7.14 34.77 2.05
C VAL A 15 5.75 34.14 2.13
N ALA A 16 5.18 33.84 0.96
CA ALA A 16 4.02 32.97 0.87
C ALA A 16 4.49 31.59 1.36
N ILE A 17 4.50 31.40 2.68
CA ILE A 17 4.34 30.09 3.27
C ILE A 17 3.02 29.62 2.69
N ALA A 18 3.09 28.68 1.75
CA ALA A 18 1.90 28.02 1.21
C ALA A 18 1.04 27.67 2.44
N GLN A 19 -0.14 28.29 2.51
CA GLN A 19 -1.11 28.04 3.55
C GLN A 19 -1.23 26.51 3.65
N ASN A 20 -0.85 25.94 4.78
CA ASN A 20 -1.00 24.51 5.00
C ASN A 20 -2.51 24.26 5.01
N ASP A 21 -3.05 23.86 3.86
CA ASP A 21 -4.46 23.59 3.62
C ASP A 21 -4.84 22.17 4.06
N GLY A 22 -3.91 21.46 4.70
CA GLY A 22 -4.02 20.07 5.10
C GLY A 22 -3.98 19.08 3.94
N TRP A 23 -3.80 19.51 2.69
CA TRP A 23 -3.78 18.63 1.50
C TRP A 23 -2.40 18.40 0.92
N HIS A 24 -1.43 19.23 1.28
CA HIS A 24 -0.09 19.22 0.72
C HIS A 24 0.96 18.78 1.72
N ILE A 25 1.78 17.79 1.38
CA ILE A 25 3.04 17.49 2.08
C ILE A 25 4.19 18.07 1.27
N ALA A 26 5.01 18.93 1.86
CA ALA A 26 6.09 19.61 1.15
C ALA A 26 7.45 19.38 1.81
N ALA A 27 8.46 19.06 0.99
CA ALA A 27 9.87 19.07 1.36
C ALA A 27 10.59 20.15 0.54
N ALA A 28 11.33 21.03 1.22
CA ALA A 28 12.09 22.13 0.59
C ALA A 28 13.62 21.92 0.67
N ASN A 29 14.05 20.80 1.26
CA ASN A 29 15.44 20.36 1.27
C ASN A 29 15.47 18.83 1.41
N THR A 30 16.65 18.25 1.21
CA THR A 30 16.85 16.79 1.18
C THR A 30 17.44 16.24 2.49
N LYS A 31 17.59 17.06 3.53
CA LYS A 31 18.11 16.62 4.83
C LYS A 31 17.07 15.71 5.49
N ASN A 32 17.46 14.49 5.84
CA ASN A 32 16.56 13.46 6.42
C ASN A 32 15.35 13.13 5.53
N TYR A 33 15.53 13.16 4.20
CA TYR A 33 14.48 12.79 3.25
C TYR A 33 14.21 11.28 3.27
N THR A 34 12.93 10.89 3.34
CA THR A 34 12.49 9.48 3.27
C THR A 34 11.76 9.14 1.96
N GLY A 35 11.20 10.14 1.28
CA GLY A 35 10.37 9.97 0.09
C GLY A 35 8.94 9.54 0.43
N ILE A 36 7.98 10.00 -0.38
CA ILE A 36 6.57 9.64 -0.24
C ILE A 36 6.12 8.99 -1.53
N VAL A 37 5.59 7.78 -1.43
CA VAL A 37 5.19 6.97 -2.57
C VAL A 37 3.91 7.49 -3.24
N ILE A 38 3.92 7.46 -4.57
CA ILE A 38 2.72 7.60 -5.39
C ILE A 38 2.29 6.20 -5.84
N ALA A 39 1.04 5.83 -5.61
CA ALA A 39 0.54 4.50 -5.93
C ALA A 39 -0.93 4.52 -6.38
N ASN A 40 -1.37 3.43 -7.02
CA ASN A 40 -2.73 3.29 -7.53
C ASN A 40 -3.37 1.92 -7.20
N GLY A 41 -2.81 1.19 -6.24
CA GLY A 41 -3.23 -0.18 -5.88
C GLY A 41 -2.77 -1.28 -6.84
N ARG A 42 -2.00 -0.95 -7.89
CA ARG A 42 -1.33 -1.94 -8.77
C ARG A 42 0.18 -1.75 -8.82
N ILE A 43 0.62 -0.49 -8.88
CA ILE A 43 2.03 -0.13 -8.79
C ILE A 43 2.24 0.92 -7.70
N GLY A 44 3.39 0.87 -7.03
CA GLY A 44 3.88 1.91 -6.14
C GLY A 44 5.20 2.47 -6.63
N ILE A 45 5.30 3.78 -6.78
CA ILE A 45 6.48 4.50 -7.31
C ILE A 45 7.07 5.33 -6.19
N LEU A 46 8.24 4.92 -5.68
CA LEU A 46 8.92 5.66 -4.61
C LEU A 46 9.93 6.65 -5.21
N PRO A 47 9.71 7.98 -5.08
CA PRO A 47 10.66 8.99 -5.54
C PRO A 47 11.96 9.02 -4.72
N SER A 48 13.04 9.48 -5.34
CA SER A 48 14.31 9.82 -4.69
C SER A 48 14.38 11.33 -4.39
N GLU A 49 15.31 11.74 -3.52
CA GLU A 49 15.66 13.14 -3.31
C GLU A 49 16.39 13.76 -4.51
N LYS A 50 16.96 12.92 -5.38
CA LYS A 50 17.69 13.35 -6.57
C LYS A 50 16.71 13.72 -7.70
N PRO A 51 17.00 14.79 -8.47
CA PRO A 51 16.13 15.21 -9.55
C PRO A 51 16.00 14.10 -10.59
N PHE A 52 14.76 13.86 -11.05
CA PHE A 52 14.41 12.86 -12.06
C PHE A 52 14.72 11.40 -11.71
N GLU A 53 14.90 11.10 -10.42
CA GLU A 53 15.17 9.74 -9.94
C GLU A 53 13.98 9.19 -9.12
N ILE A 54 13.58 7.98 -9.47
CA ILE A 54 12.71 7.06 -8.74
C ILE A 54 13.63 6.00 -8.13
N LYS A 55 13.48 5.76 -6.83
CA LYS A 55 14.31 4.80 -6.10
C LYS A 55 13.97 3.36 -6.50
N HIS A 56 12.68 3.04 -6.53
CA HIS A 56 12.18 1.74 -6.98
C HIS A 56 10.68 1.79 -7.28
N ILE A 57 10.20 0.73 -7.94
CA ILE A 57 8.80 0.50 -8.24
C ILE A 57 8.39 -0.84 -7.61
N ILE A 58 7.26 -0.88 -6.89
CA ILE A 58 6.68 -2.10 -6.32
C ILE A 58 5.53 -2.56 -7.21
N LEU A 59 5.50 -3.85 -7.55
CA LEU A 59 4.41 -4.48 -8.29
C LEU A 59 3.46 -5.20 -7.31
N ASN A 60 2.22 -4.70 -7.17
CA ASN A 60 1.29 -5.24 -6.19
C ASN A 60 0.91 -6.68 -6.54
N ASN A 61 0.89 -7.56 -5.53
CA ASN A 61 0.53 -8.98 -5.65
C ASN A 61 1.38 -9.80 -6.64
N VAL A 62 2.56 -9.31 -7.04
CA VAL A 62 3.51 -10.09 -7.85
C VAL A 62 4.66 -10.51 -6.94
N TYR A 63 4.71 -11.79 -6.59
CA TYR A 63 5.73 -12.35 -5.69
C TYR A 63 6.62 -13.33 -6.43
N ASP A 64 7.88 -13.36 -6.05
CA ASP A 64 8.79 -14.43 -6.42
C ASP A 64 9.52 -14.94 -5.18
N LYS A 65 10.18 -16.08 -5.25
CA LYS A 65 10.98 -16.56 -4.12
C LYS A 65 12.14 -15.59 -3.86
N ALA A 66 12.37 -15.25 -2.60
CA ALA A 66 13.46 -14.34 -2.22
C ALA A 66 14.83 -14.91 -2.64
N ASP A 67 15.02 -16.22 -2.46
CA ASP A 67 16.19 -16.98 -2.89
C ASP A 67 15.83 -18.48 -2.92
N SER A 68 16.77 -19.36 -3.22
CA SER A 68 16.50 -20.80 -3.34
C SER A 68 15.98 -21.47 -2.06
N LEU A 69 16.21 -20.89 -0.88
CA LEU A 69 15.80 -21.40 0.43
C LEU A 69 14.86 -20.45 1.21
N GLY A 70 14.70 -19.21 0.74
CA GLY A 70 13.85 -18.19 1.35
C GLY A 70 12.36 -18.39 1.09
N VAL A 71 11.56 -17.51 1.67
CA VAL A 71 10.11 -17.41 1.42
C VAL A 71 9.83 -16.51 0.21
N SER A 72 8.56 -16.36 -0.16
CA SER A 72 8.15 -15.41 -1.18
C SER A 72 8.52 -13.96 -0.78
N LYS A 73 8.65 -13.10 -1.79
CA LYS A 73 8.94 -11.68 -1.64
C LYS A 73 8.35 -10.92 -2.82
N ILE A 74 7.66 -9.83 -2.52
CA ILE A 74 7.06 -8.96 -3.54
C ILE A 74 8.14 -8.42 -4.49
N LEU A 75 7.87 -8.35 -5.78
CA LEU A 75 8.84 -7.94 -6.77
C LEU A 75 9.05 -6.42 -6.81
N LEU A 76 10.31 -6.02 -7.02
CA LEU A 76 10.64 -4.72 -7.57
C LEU A 76 10.43 -4.76 -9.07
N GLY A 77 9.63 -3.85 -9.63
CA GLY A 77 9.48 -3.70 -11.08
C GLY A 77 10.73 -3.14 -11.75
N MET A 78 10.74 -3.19 -13.08
CA MET A 78 11.70 -2.46 -13.89
C MET A 78 11.51 -0.96 -13.67
N ASN A 79 12.58 -0.26 -13.31
CA ASN A 79 12.48 1.15 -13.04
C ASN A 79 12.38 1.94 -14.35
N PHE A 80 11.14 2.25 -14.71
CA PHE A 80 10.81 3.10 -15.86
C PHE A 80 10.69 4.58 -15.50
N GLY A 81 10.81 4.94 -14.21
CA GLY A 81 10.57 6.29 -13.73
C GLY A 81 11.78 7.23 -13.84
N ASN A 82 12.96 6.67 -14.09
CA ASN A 82 14.20 7.43 -14.17
C ASN A 82 14.34 8.17 -15.50
N LEU A 83 14.63 9.46 -15.41
CA LEU A 83 14.88 10.34 -16.54
C LEU A 83 16.26 11.00 -16.40
N GLU A 84 16.88 11.32 -17.52
CA GLU A 84 18.12 12.08 -17.58
C GLU A 84 17.93 13.27 -18.50
N ILE A 85 18.02 14.47 -17.93
CA ILE A 85 17.91 15.73 -18.64
C ILE A 85 19.27 16.40 -18.67
N GLU A 86 19.72 16.78 -19.85
CA GLU A 86 20.92 17.58 -20.08
C GLU A 86 20.52 18.92 -20.71
N ILE A 87 21.13 20.00 -20.23
CA ILE A 87 20.97 21.35 -20.77
C ILE A 87 22.34 21.87 -21.20
N ASP A 88 22.52 22.10 -22.50
CA ASP A 88 23.80 22.44 -23.15
C ASP A 88 24.90 21.40 -22.86
N ASN A 89 24.56 20.11 -22.99
CA ASN A 89 25.42 18.94 -22.71
C ASN A 89 25.85 18.80 -21.25
N GLU A 90 25.23 19.53 -20.32
CA GLU A 90 25.43 19.35 -18.89
C GLU A 90 24.22 18.65 -18.27
N LYS A 91 24.45 17.47 -17.67
CA LYS A 91 23.44 16.69 -16.97
C LYS A 91 22.96 17.42 -15.70
N ILE A 92 21.65 17.44 -15.49
CA ILE A 92 21.04 17.91 -14.25
C ILE A 92 21.31 16.90 -13.13
N THR A 93 21.88 17.37 -12.02
CA THR A 93 22.19 16.59 -10.82
C THR A 93 21.84 17.41 -9.57
N ALA A 94 21.86 16.78 -8.39
CA ALA A 94 21.65 17.50 -7.14
C ALA A 94 22.71 18.60 -6.88
N SER A 95 23.91 18.50 -7.47
CA SER A 95 25.00 19.46 -7.25
C SER A 95 24.94 20.72 -8.10
N ASN A 96 24.08 20.76 -9.14
CA ASN A 96 23.99 21.91 -10.06
C ASN A 96 22.58 22.49 -10.18
N ILE A 97 21.70 22.19 -9.21
CA ILE A 97 20.37 22.78 -9.07
C ILE A 97 20.27 23.64 -7.80
N SER A 98 19.29 24.53 -7.77
CA SER A 98 18.90 25.29 -6.58
C SER A 98 17.37 25.34 -6.45
N ASN A 99 16.88 25.80 -5.30
CA ASN A 99 15.44 25.94 -5.02
C ASN A 99 14.67 24.62 -5.22
N TRP A 100 15.28 23.49 -4.84
CA TRP A 100 14.62 22.20 -4.91
C TRP A 100 13.45 22.15 -3.94
N LYS A 101 12.30 21.70 -4.45
CA LYS A 101 11.09 21.49 -3.68
C LYS A 101 10.35 20.30 -4.24
N GLN A 102 9.81 19.47 -3.35
CA GLN A 102 8.89 18.39 -3.70
C GLN A 102 7.60 18.57 -2.91
N VAL A 103 6.46 18.43 -3.59
CA VAL A 103 5.13 18.59 -2.99
C VAL A 103 4.23 17.45 -3.42
N LEU A 104 3.72 16.68 -2.46
CA LEU A 104 2.60 15.77 -2.67
C LEU A 104 1.30 16.55 -2.47
N ASN A 105 0.46 16.63 -3.49
CA ASN A 105 -0.96 16.95 -3.34
C ASN A 105 -1.72 15.63 -3.15
N MET A 106 -2.23 15.40 -1.94
CA MET A 106 -2.93 14.17 -1.57
C MET A 106 -4.32 14.08 -2.22
N LYS A 107 -4.96 15.22 -2.51
CA LYS A 107 -6.31 15.27 -3.12
C LYS A 107 -6.32 14.68 -4.53
N GLU A 108 -5.22 14.86 -5.25
CA GLU A 108 -5.09 14.48 -6.65
C GLU A 108 -3.97 13.46 -6.89
N ALA A 109 -3.30 12.99 -5.83
CA ALA A 109 -2.12 12.11 -5.86
C ALA A 109 -1.04 12.54 -6.84
N LYS A 110 -0.70 13.83 -6.80
CA LYS A 110 0.32 14.45 -7.63
C LYS A 110 1.57 14.70 -6.82
N LEU A 111 2.69 14.11 -7.20
CA LEU A 111 3.98 14.46 -6.62
C LEU A 111 4.75 15.35 -7.58
N THR A 112 4.81 16.64 -7.28
CA THR A 112 5.53 17.62 -8.10
C THR A 112 6.88 17.93 -7.49
N THR A 113 7.94 17.75 -8.27
CA THR A 113 9.29 18.23 -7.95
C THR A 113 9.59 19.44 -8.83
N SER A 114 10.15 20.50 -8.24
CA SER A 114 10.57 21.71 -8.95
C SER A 114 11.94 22.19 -8.48
N PHE A 115 12.72 22.77 -9.39
CA PHE A 115 14.01 23.39 -9.09
C PHE A 115 14.45 24.34 -10.22
N SER A 116 15.46 25.15 -9.93
CA SER A 116 16.17 25.96 -10.92
C SER A 116 17.45 25.26 -11.36
N PHE A 117 17.68 25.18 -12.67
CA PHE A 117 18.97 24.75 -13.22
C PHE A 117 19.82 25.98 -13.55
N LYS A 118 20.71 26.32 -12.61
CA LYS A 118 21.56 27.53 -12.68
C LYS A 118 20.71 28.76 -13.02
N ASN A 119 21.20 29.64 -13.90
CA ASN A 119 20.44 30.76 -14.47
C ASN A 119 19.88 30.45 -15.88
N LYS A 120 19.75 29.16 -16.23
CA LYS A 120 19.40 28.72 -17.58
C LYS A 120 17.93 28.32 -17.71
N ALA A 121 17.36 27.63 -16.72
CA ALA A 121 15.99 27.15 -16.79
C ALA A 121 15.34 26.98 -15.41
N ILE A 122 14.01 27.03 -15.40
CA ILE A 122 13.16 26.56 -14.29
C ILE A 122 12.53 25.25 -14.75
N ILE A 123 12.61 24.23 -13.90
CA ILE A 123 12.12 22.88 -14.20
C ILE A 123 11.08 22.50 -13.15
N SER A 124 10.00 21.89 -13.60
CA SER A 124 9.05 21.18 -12.76
C SER A 124 8.62 19.89 -13.43
N TYR A 125 8.48 18.81 -12.67
CA TYR A 125 7.85 17.59 -13.17
C TYR A 125 6.91 16.99 -12.13
N THR A 126 5.83 16.37 -12.59
CA THR A 126 4.84 15.72 -11.73
C THR A 126 4.75 14.25 -12.05
N VAL A 127 4.92 13.40 -11.04
CA VAL A 127 4.81 11.95 -11.13
C VAL A 127 3.42 11.50 -10.71
N TYR A 128 2.83 10.62 -11.51
CA TYR A 128 1.54 9.99 -11.28
C TYR A 128 1.67 8.47 -11.41
N ALA A 129 1.03 7.73 -10.52
CA ALA A 129 0.60 6.35 -10.79
C ALA A 129 -0.87 6.46 -11.21
N LEU A 130 -1.16 6.29 -12.51
CA LEU A 130 -2.49 6.62 -13.03
C LEU A 130 -3.54 5.65 -12.49
N ARG A 131 -4.55 6.16 -11.77
CA ARG A 131 -5.61 5.33 -11.20
C ARG A 131 -6.63 4.82 -12.23
N ASN A 132 -6.86 5.58 -13.30
CA ASN A 132 -7.77 5.26 -14.41
C ASN A 132 -7.15 4.30 -15.45
N VAL A 133 -5.82 4.25 -15.56
CA VAL A 133 -5.08 3.30 -16.41
C VAL A 133 -4.17 2.49 -15.48
N PRO A 134 -4.69 1.41 -14.86
CA PRO A 134 -3.90 0.61 -13.93
C PRO A 134 -2.63 0.09 -14.63
N TYR A 135 -1.55 -0.16 -13.87
CA TYR A 135 -0.22 -0.56 -14.39
C TYR A 135 0.64 0.54 -15.03
N THR A 136 0.16 1.78 -15.11
CA THR A 136 0.90 2.88 -15.76
C THR A 136 1.44 3.93 -14.78
N GLY A 137 2.70 4.33 -14.96
CA GLY A 137 3.25 5.60 -14.48
C GLY A 137 3.29 6.71 -15.56
N TYR A 138 3.09 7.95 -15.15
CA TYR A 138 3.09 9.12 -16.03
C TYR A 138 3.88 10.26 -15.38
N ILE A 139 4.85 10.82 -16.10
CA ILE A 139 5.69 11.93 -15.64
C ILE A 139 5.47 13.10 -16.58
N ASP A 140 4.80 14.14 -16.09
CA ASP A 140 4.54 15.39 -16.81
C ASP A 140 5.66 16.39 -16.55
N ILE A 141 6.41 16.79 -17.59
CA ILE A 141 7.64 17.58 -17.47
C ILE A 141 7.42 18.94 -18.12
N ASN A 142 7.78 20.00 -17.39
CA ASN A 142 7.82 21.37 -17.89
C ASN A 142 9.21 21.98 -17.66
N ILE A 143 9.79 22.52 -18.72
CA ILE A 143 11.09 23.21 -18.70
C ILE A 143 10.90 24.60 -19.31
N GLU A 144 11.00 25.63 -18.48
CA GLU A 144 10.93 27.03 -18.90
C GLU A 144 12.36 27.59 -19.10
N ALA A 145 12.67 28.04 -20.31
CA ALA A 145 13.99 28.51 -20.68
C ALA A 145 14.20 29.98 -20.29
N LYS A 146 15.19 30.28 -19.44
CA LYS A 146 15.63 31.65 -19.11
C LYS A 146 16.72 32.17 -20.04
N LYS A 147 17.33 31.29 -20.82
CA LYS A 147 18.28 31.56 -21.91
C LYS A 147 17.94 30.68 -23.11
N ASN A 148 18.56 30.94 -24.26
CA ASN A 148 18.56 29.95 -25.33
C ASN A 148 19.33 28.72 -24.84
N ILE A 149 18.73 27.54 -24.97
CA ILE A 149 19.30 26.29 -24.43
C ILE A 149 19.04 25.12 -25.38
N ASN A 150 19.95 24.15 -25.34
CA ASN A 150 19.79 22.86 -26.00
C ASN A 150 19.44 21.81 -24.97
N ILE A 151 18.29 21.15 -25.12
CA ILE A 151 17.85 20.09 -24.24
C ILE A 151 18.10 18.73 -24.89
N LYS A 152 18.65 17.79 -24.12
CA LYS A 152 18.55 16.37 -24.39
C LYS A 152 17.81 15.71 -23.22
N ALA A 153 16.70 15.06 -23.51
CA ALA A 153 15.94 14.31 -22.52
C ALA A 153 16.01 12.82 -22.86
N THR A 154 16.27 11.99 -21.85
CA THR A 154 16.45 10.55 -21.98
C THR A 154 15.57 9.83 -20.96
N GLY A 155 14.61 9.04 -21.43
CA GLY A 155 13.84 8.11 -20.60
C GLY A 155 14.50 6.75 -20.59
N LYS A 156 14.36 6.05 -19.46
CA LYS A 156 15.05 4.79 -19.19
C LYS A 156 14.06 3.70 -18.79
N ILE A 157 14.39 2.47 -19.14
CA ILE A 157 13.88 1.27 -18.48
C ILE A 157 15.10 0.55 -17.91
N GLU A 158 15.25 0.62 -16.59
CA GLU A 158 16.34 -0.02 -15.86
C GLU A 158 15.83 -1.31 -15.20
N THR A 159 16.37 -2.44 -15.63
CA THR A 159 15.97 -3.76 -15.13
C THR A 159 16.79 -4.11 -13.88
N PRO A 160 16.16 -4.54 -12.76
CA PRO A 160 16.91 -5.00 -11.60
C PRO A 160 17.84 -6.15 -11.96
N ALA A 161 19.06 -6.15 -11.40
CA ALA A 161 20.09 -7.15 -11.71
C ALA A 161 19.70 -8.59 -11.35
N GLU A 162 18.70 -8.76 -10.48
CA GLU A 162 18.16 -10.06 -10.10
C GLU A 162 17.24 -10.69 -11.18
N TYR A 163 16.82 -9.93 -12.19
CA TYR A 163 16.00 -10.44 -13.29
C TYR A 163 16.83 -11.24 -14.29
N GLN A 164 16.20 -12.19 -14.96
CA GLN A 164 16.87 -13.08 -15.91
C GLN A 164 16.52 -12.70 -17.35
N ASN A 165 17.52 -12.80 -18.22
CA ASN A 165 17.41 -12.70 -19.68
C ASN A 165 16.60 -11.47 -20.18
N PRO A 166 16.92 -10.25 -19.73
CA PRO A 166 16.22 -9.07 -20.23
C PRO A 166 16.46 -8.88 -21.73
N MET A 167 15.39 -8.67 -22.48
CA MET A 167 15.39 -8.41 -23.91
C MET A 167 14.87 -7.00 -24.16
N SER A 168 15.78 -6.12 -24.57
CA SER A 168 15.51 -4.70 -24.77
C SER A 168 15.40 -4.33 -26.24
N THR A 169 14.30 -3.70 -26.63
CA THR A 169 13.98 -3.31 -28.01
C THR A 169 13.45 -1.87 -28.08
N PHE A 170 13.48 -1.31 -29.28
CA PHE A 170 12.76 -0.09 -29.65
C PHE A 170 12.15 -0.28 -31.02
N ARG A 171 10.85 -0.01 -31.14
CA ARG A 171 10.10 -0.13 -32.39
C ARG A 171 9.24 1.10 -32.59
N ILE A 172 9.04 1.49 -33.84
CA ILE A 172 7.99 2.46 -34.20
C ILE A 172 6.91 1.64 -34.89
N LEU A 173 5.86 1.30 -34.14
CA LEU A 173 4.68 0.64 -34.70
C LEU A 173 3.96 1.64 -35.61
N LYS A 174 3.25 1.14 -36.62
CA LYS A 174 2.55 1.99 -37.58
C LYS A 174 1.19 1.39 -37.91
N ASP A 175 0.16 2.23 -37.82
CA ASP A 175 -1.17 1.97 -38.35
C ASP A 175 -1.62 3.19 -39.16
N ASN A 176 -1.72 3.04 -40.48
CA ASN A 176 -1.93 4.13 -41.43
C ASN A 176 -0.92 5.28 -41.23
N GLU A 177 -1.39 6.49 -40.93
CA GLU A 177 -0.55 7.67 -40.67
C GLU A 177 -0.07 7.76 -39.20
N THR A 178 -0.61 6.93 -38.32
CA THR A 178 -0.31 6.92 -36.88
C THR A 178 0.95 6.09 -36.65
N THR A 179 1.98 6.73 -36.09
CA THR A 179 3.22 6.11 -35.62
C THR A 179 3.25 6.07 -34.11
N MET A 180 3.64 4.93 -33.54
CA MET A 180 3.66 4.68 -32.10
C MET A 180 5.05 4.19 -31.69
N PRO A 181 5.95 5.10 -31.28
CA PRO A 181 7.28 4.72 -30.80
C PRO A 181 7.17 4.02 -29.44
N ILE A 182 7.72 2.82 -29.32
CA ILE A 182 7.68 2.00 -28.12
C ILE A 182 9.10 1.54 -27.78
N LEU A 183 9.61 2.01 -26.65
CA LEU A 183 10.75 1.42 -25.97
C LEU A 183 10.21 0.26 -25.13
N GLN A 184 10.77 -0.94 -25.23
CA GLN A 184 10.30 -2.08 -24.44
C GLN A 184 11.45 -2.91 -23.92
N THR A 185 11.29 -3.39 -22.69
CA THR A 185 12.13 -4.46 -22.13
C THR A 185 11.23 -5.55 -21.57
N VAL A 186 11.53 -6.80 -21.93
CA VAL A 186 10.86 -8.00 -21.43
C VAL A 186 11.88 -8.87 -20.72
N ALA A 187 11.60 -9.33 -19.52
CA ALA A 187 12.50 -10.18 -18.76
C ALA A 187 11.74 -11.21 -17.92
N LYS A 188 12.48 -12.15 -17.36
CA LYS A 188 11.96 -13.09 -16.36
C LYS A 188 12.28 -12.57 -14.96
N SER A 189 11.34 -12.77 -14.04
CA SER A 189 11.57 -12.47 -12.62
C SER A 189 12.72 -13.30 -12.04
N ARG A 190 13.09 -13.01 -10.79
CA ARG A 190 14.26 -13.58 -10.11
C ARG A 190 14.41 -15.10 -10.23
N MET A 191 13.34 -15.86 -10.06
CA MET A 191 13.34 -17.32 -10.20
C MET A 191 12.65 -17.80 -11.48
N GLY A 192 12.30 -16.89 -12.38
CA GLY A 192 11.64 -17.20 -13.64
C GLY A 192 10.13 -17.47 -13.54
N ASN A 193 9.52 -17.28 -12.37
CA ASN A 193 8.09 -17.51 -12.13
C ASN A 193 7.19 -16.56 -12.92
N HIS A 194 7.67 -15.35 -13.21
CA HIS A 194 6.92 -14.36 -13.99
C HIS A 194 7.69 -13.91 -15.24
N THR A 195 6.95 -13.70 -16.34
CA THR A 195 7.41 -12.77 -17.38
C THR A 195 6.97 -11.38 -16.97
N VAL A 196 7.87 -10.41 -17.06
CA VAL A 196 7.63 -9.00 -16.78
C VAL A 196 7.97 -8.20 -18.03
N ALA A 197 7.03 -7.39 -18.50
CA ALA A 197 7.19 -6.56 -19.68
C ALA A 197 6.91 -5.11 -19.33
N THR A 198 7.87 -4.25 -19.63
CA THR A 198 7.77 -2.80 -19.44
C THR A 198 7.92 -2.11 -20.77
N SER A 199 6.94 -1.27 -21.10
CA SER A 199 6.96 -0.42 -22.28
C SER A 199 6.92 1.05 -21.87
N ALA A 200 7.53 1.92 -22.66
CA ALA A 200 7.54 3.35 -22.40
C ALA A 200 7.67 4.21 -23.66
N THR A 201 7.23 5.46 -23.57
CA THR A 201 7.41 6.46 -24.64
C THR A 201 7.30 7.91 -24.17
N PHE A 202 7.76 8.83 -25.01
CA PHE A 202 7.54 10.27 -24.86
C PHE A 202 6.25 10.72 -25.55
N ILE A 203 5.56 11.68 -24.93
CA ILE A 203 4.35 12.31 -25.46
C ILE A 203 4.53 13.83 -25.45
N TRP A 204 4.35 14.47 -26.60
CA TRP A 204 4.26 15.91 -26.75
C TRP A 204 2.81 16.29 -27.04
N HIS A 205 2.07 16.71 -26.01
CA HIS A 205 0.64 17.04 -26.15
C HIS A 205 0.36 18.31 -26.97
N ALA A 206 1.35 19.19 -27.14
CA ALA A 206 1.21 20.40 -27.96
C ALA A 206 1.29 20.15 -29.48
N ILE A 207 1.64 18.93 -29.89
CA ILE A 207 1.76 18.51 -31.30
C ILE A 207 1.15 17.13 -31.48
N ASN A 208 0.99 16.67 -32.71
CA ASN A 208 0.58 15.29 -32.92
C ASN A 208 1.78 14.35 -32.76
N SER A 209 1.93 13.81 -31.55
CA SER A 209 2.99 12.84 -31.20
C SER A 209 2.95 11.55 -32.00
N THR A 210 1.86 11.28 -32.72
CA THR A 210 1.76 10.10 -33.57
C THR A 210 2.15 10.38 -35.02
N ARG A 211 2.46 11.62 -35.38
CA ARG A 211 3.05 11.95 -36.69
C ARG A 211 4.56 12.10 -36.55
N GLU A 212 5.31 11.16 -37.12
CA GLU A 212 6.78 11.10 -37.03
C GLU A 212 7.46 12.42 -37.40
N GLN A 213 6.94 13.14 -38.40
CA GLN A 213 7.53 14.41 -38.85
C GLN A 213 7.23 15.61 -37.92
N GLN A 214 6.27 15.49 -37.01
CA GLN A 214 5.92 16.58 -36.09
C GLN A 214 6.69 16.51 -34.77
N ARG A 215 7.13 15.32 -34.35
CA ARG A 215 7.86 15.10 -33.10
C ARG A 215 9.38 15.15 -33.30
N PRO A 216 10.14 15.45 -32.23
CA PRO A 216 11.60 15.31 -32.26
C PRO A 216 12.04 13.91 -32.68
N LYS A 217 13.16 13.84 -33.42
CA LYS A 217 13.80 12.56 -33.74
C LYS A 217 14.15 11.82 -32.44
N LEU A 218 13.69 10.58 -32.35
CA LEU A 218 14.03 9.69 -31.27
C LEU A 218 15.31 8.93 -31.56
N ILE A 219 16.12 8.74 -30.52
CA ILE A 219 17.38 7.99 -30.57
C ILE A 219 17.30 6.91 -29.49
N HIS A 220 17.23 5.66 -29.92
CA HIS A 220 17.35 4.49 -29.06
C HIS A 220 18.82 4.22 -28.74
N THR A 221 19.12 3.92 -27.49
CA THR A 221 20.45 3.50 -27.06
C THR A 221 20.30 2.39 -26.04
N LYS A 222 20.85 1.22 -26.36
CA LYS A 222 20.97 0.10 -25.45
C LYS A 222 22.34 0.19 -24.77
N ILE A 223 22.38 0.59 -23.51
CA ILE A 223 23.63 0.69 -22.74
C ILE A 223 24.08 -0.71 -22.30
N SER A 224 23.12 -1.54 -21.88
CA SER A 224 23.30 -2.96 -21.61
C SER A 224 21.97 -3.68 -21.79
N GLU A 225 21.91 -5.00 -21.55
CA GLU A 225 20.64 -5.73 -21.47
C GLU A 225 19.71 -5.17 -20.38
N TYR A 226 20.27 -4.58 -19.31
CA TYR A 226 19.56 -4.07 -18.13
C TYR A 226 19.30 -2.56 -18.16
N ASP A 227 19.76 -1.85 -19.19
CA ASP A 227 19.61 -0.38 -19.30
C ASP A 227 19.26 0.00 -20.74
N ASN A 228 17.96 0.19 -20.95
CA ASN A 228 17.35 0.51 -22.24
C ASN A 228 16.91 1.98 -22.25
N ARG A 229 17.36 2.76 -23.23
CA ARG A 229 17.14 4.21 -23.24
C ARG A 229 16.56 4.74 -24.53
N LEU A 230 15.68 5.73 -24.40
CA LEU A 230 15.14 6.49 -25.51
C LEU A 230 15.39 7.97 -25.25
N SER A 231 15.94 8.68 -26.23
CA SER A 231 16.24 10.10 -26.07
C SER A 231 15.77 10.95 -27.24
N PHE A 232 15.61 12.25 -27.00
CA PHE A 232 15.42 13.25 -28.03
C PHE A 232 16.21 14.52 -27.71
N LYS A 233 16.40 15.35 -28.73
CA LYS A 233 16.99 16.69 -28.58
C LYS A 233 16.02 17.78 -29.02
N LYS A 234 16.05 18.93 -28.36
CA LYS A 234 15.22 20.09 -28.71
C LYS A 234 15.92 21.39 -28.30
N GLU A 235 15.93 22.36 -29.20
CA GLU A 235 16.33 23.73 -28.88
C GLU A 235 15.15 24.53 -28.31
N LEU A 236 15.40 25.33 -27.28
CA LEU A 236 14.42 26.27 -26.73
C LEU A 236 14.99 27.68 -26.71
N LYS A 237 14.14 28.63 -27.10
CA LYS A 237 14.45 30.06 -27.04
C LYS A 237 14.14 30.58 -25.64
N LYS A 238 14.88 31.60 -25.21
CA LYS A 238 14.57 32.35 -23.99
C LYS A 238 13.09 32.75 -23.95
N GLY A 239 12.44 32.51 -22.82
CA GLY A 239 11.03 32.85 -22.59
C GLY A 239 10.03 31.82 -23.13
N THR A 240 10.49 30.72 -23.71
CA THR A 240 9.63 29.62 -24.16
C THR A 240 9.72 28.41 -23.24
N SER A 241 8.70 27.55 -23.28
CA SER A 241 8.64 26.34 -22.45
C SER A 241 8.54 25.09 -23.32
N LEU A 242 9.15 24.01 -22.85
CA LEU A 242 8.92 22.65 -23.33
C LEU A 242 8.00 21.94 -22.35
N THR A 243 6.86 21.48 -22.84
CA THR A 243 5.99 20.54 -22.13
C THR A 243 6.02 19.20 -22.84
N VAL A 244 6.44 18.17 -22.12
CA VAL A 244 6.56 16.79 -22.62
C VAL A 244 6.23 15.86 -21.48
N ALA A 245 5.65 14.71 -21.78
CA ALA A 245 5.45 13.65 -20.81
C ALA A 245 6.24 12.40 -21.15
N TRP A 246 6.57 11.63 -20.13
CA TRP A 246 7.09 10.27 -20.23
C TRP A 246 6.05 9.34 -19.60
N THR A 247 5.56 8.38 -20.35
CA THR A 247 4.63 7.37 -19.84
C THR A 247 5.23 5.98 -19.99
N ALA A 248 4.96 5.12 -19.03
CA ALA A 248 5.37 3.74 -19.07
C ALA A 248 4.34 2.85 -18.39
N ALA A 249 4.22 1.62 -18.86
CA ALA A 249 3.38 0.59 -18.27
C ALA A 249 4.17 -0.69 -18.06
N GLU A 250 3.90 -1.36 -16.94
CA GLU A 250 4.57 -2.61 -16.57
C GLU A 250 3.53 -3.69 -16.26
N CYS A 251 3.58 -4.77 -17.03
CA CYS A 251 2.65 -5.89 -16.97
C CYS A 251 3.39 -7.18 -16.65
N THR A 252 2.71 -8.11 -15.97
CA THR A 252 3.30 -9.40 -15.60
C THR A 252 2.36 -10.56 -15.89
N THR A 253 2.89 -11.78 -15.93
CA THR A 253 2.07 -13.00 -16.04
C THR A 253 1.15 -13.26 -14.85
N GLN A 254 1.29 -12.50 -13.76
CA GLN A 254 0.35 -12.56 -12.63
C GLN A 254 -1.00 -11.91 -12.96
N ASP A 255 -1.00 -10.90 -13.83
CA ASP A 255 -2.19 -10.11 -14.16
C ASP A 255 -2.67 -10.37 -15.59
N PHE A 256 -1.78 -10.79 -16.49
CA PHE A 256 -2.05 -10.95 -17.92
C PHE A 256 -1.55 -12.28 -18.44
N PHE A 257 -2.26 -12.88 -19.39
CA PHE A 257 -1.76 -14.09 -20.05
C PHE A 257 -0.47 -13.82 -20.84
N ASP A 258 -0.46 -12.74 -21.62
CA ASP A 258 0.72 -12.26 -22.34
C ASP A 258 1.01 -10.80 -21.95
N PRO A 259 1.96 -10.55 -21.04
CA PRO A 259 2.24 -9.19 -20.57
C PRO A 259 2.94 -8.32 -21.62
N GLN A 260 3.61 -8.91 -22.62
CA GLN A 260 4.38 -8.15 -23.62
C GLN A 260 3.50 -7.17 -24.40
N PRO A 261 2.45 -7.61 -25.12
CA PRO A 261 1.64 -6.70 -25.92
C PRO A 261 0.74 -5.82 -25.04
N GLU A 262 0.36 -6.28 -23.84
CA GLU A 262 -0.47 -5.48 -22.92
C GLU A 262 0.27 -4.23 -22.43
N SER A 263 1.56 -4.36 -22.09
CA SER A 263 2.38 -3.20 -21.73
C SER A 263 2.44 -2.15 -22.86
N GLU A 264 2.47 -2.59 -24.13
CA GLU A 264 2.43 -1.69 -25.29
C GLU A 264 1.06 -1.02 -25.43
N ARG A 265 -0.04 -1.77 -25.26
CA ARG A 265 -1.41 -1.25 -25.37
C ARG A 265 -1.69 -0.14 -24.36
N PHE A 266 -1.24 -0.28 -23.11
CA PHE A 266 -1.38 0.78 -22.11
C PHE A 266 -0.61 2.05 -22.50
N VAL A 267 0.63 1.92 -22.97
CA VAL A 267 1.43 3.06 -23.43
C VAL A 267 0.82 3.73 -24.65
N ILE A 268 0.34 2.93 -25.61
CA ILE A 268 -0.34 3.42 -26.83
C ILE A 268 -1.63 4.15 -26.47
N PHE A 269 -2.42 3.62 -25.53
CA PHE A 269 -3.63 4.27 -25.04
C PHE A 269 -3.30 5.67 -24.47
N ASN A 270 -2.26 5.78 -23.65
CA ASN A 270 -1.85 7.08 -23.10
C ASN A 270 -1.27 8.03 -24.15
N LEU A 271 -0.54 7.50 -25.14
CA LEU A 271 0.01 8.29 -26.26
C LEU A 271 -1.09 8.90 -27.13
N LEU A 272 -2.21 8.18 -27.30
CA LEU A 272 -3.33 8.59 -28.15
C LEU A 272 -4.45 9.32 -27.38
N THR A 273 -4.39 9.35 -26.05
CA THR A 273 -5.39 10.03 -25.22
C THR A 273 -4.93 11.46 -24.88
N PRO A 274 -5.76 12.49 -25.07
CA PRO A 274 -5.44 13.85 -24.66
C PRO A 274 -5.08 13.95 -23.18
N LYS A 275 -4.07 14.76 -22.84
CA LYS A 275 -3.58 14.95 -21.46
C LYS A 275 -4.70 15.29 -20.50
N GLU A 276 -5.53 16.25 -20.88
CA GLU A 276 -6.61 16.80 -20.06
C GLU A 276 -7.62 15.71 -19.73
N GLN A 277 -7.93 14.84 -20.69
CA GLN A 277 -8.82 13.69 -20.47
C GLN A 277 -8.17 12.66 -19.54
N LEU A 278 -6.91 12.29 -19.78
CA LEU A 278 -6.20 11.29 -18.99
C LEU A 278 -6.09 11.72 -17.51
N LEU A 279 -5.67 12.97 -17.27
CA LEU A 279 -5.50 13.51 -15.92
C LEU A 279 -6.84 13.88 -15.25
N SER A 280 -7.86 14.31 -16.00
CA SER A 280 -9.20 14.55 -15.45
C SER A 280 -9.81 13.26 -14.92
N GLN A 281 -9.73 12.17 -15.69
CA GLN A 281 -10.19 10.86 -15.23
C GLN A 281 -9.41 10.38 -13.99
N HIS A 282 -8.10 10.60 -13.93
CA HIS A 282 -7.30 10.32 -12.73
C HIS A 282 -7.85 11.08 -11.51
N ASN A 283 -8.00 12.41 -11.63
CA ASN A 283 -8.45 13.27 -10.53
C ASN A 283 -9.87 12.90 -10.09
N GLN A 284 -10.79 12.58 -11.00
CA GLN A 284 -12.15 12.13 -10.68
C GLN A 284 -12.14 10.83 -9.85
N ARG A 285 -11.23 9.90 -10.14
CA ARG A 285 -11.10 8.67 -9.32
C ARG A 285 -10.62 8.99 -7.91
N TRP A 286 -9.73 9.97 -7.73
CA TRP A 286 -9.29 10.41 -6.41
C TRP A 286 -10.34 11.22 -5.65
N GLU A 287 -11.04 12.12 -6.33
CA GLU A 287 -12.18 12.85 -5.77
C GLU A 287 -13.25 11.90 -5.23
N ALA A 288 -13.53 10.80 -5.94
CA ALA A 288 -14.44 9.77 -5.45
C ALA A 288 -13.96 9.10 -4.15
N LEU A 289 -12.66 8.89 -3.96
CA LEU A 289 -12.11 8.33 -2.71
C LEU A 289 -12.21 9.34 -1.56
N TRP A 290 -11.97 10.62 -1.83
CA TRP A 290 -12.01 11.69 -0.85
C TRP A 290 -13.42 12.12 -0.43
N LYS A 291 -14.47 11.48 -0.93
CA LYS A 291 -15.81 11.57 -0.33
C LYS A 291 -15.84 11.06 1.12
N GLY A 292 -14.90 10.19 1.49
CA GLY A 292 -14.68 9.73 2.86
C GLY A 292 -13.54 10.47 3.59
N ASP A 293 -13.40 11.79 3.42
CA ASP A 293 -12.43 12.60 4.17
C ASP A 293 -12.84 12.74 5.66
N ILE A 294 -11.84 12.93 6.53
CA ILE A 294 -12.02 13.28 7.94
C ILE A 294 -11.60 14.74 8.11
N ILE A 295 -12.52 15.59 8.56
CA ILE A 295 -12.26 17.02 8.78
C ILE A 295 -11.94 17.25 10.26
N ILE A 296 -10.76 17.80 10.53
CA ILE A 296 -10.33 18.22 11.87
C ILE A 296 -10.28 19.74 11.90
N GLU A 297 -11.12 20.35 12.74
CA GLU A 297 -11.15 21.80 12.93
C GLU A 297 -10.13 22.23 13.99
N GLY A 298 -9.47 23.37 13.76
CA GLY A 298 -8.57 23.99 14.75
C GLY A 298 -7.14 23.44 14.82
N ASP A 299 -6.84 22.28 14.20
CA ASP A 299 -5.48 21.73 14.11
C ASP A 299 -5.14 21.22 12.71
N VAL A 300 -4.38 22.04 11.97
CA VAL A 300 -3.95 21.75 10.61
C VAL A 300 -2.93 20.61 10.54
N GLN A 301 -2.09 20.42 11.56
CA GLN A 301 -1.11 19.33 11.55
C GLN A 301 -1.83 17.99 11.68
N SER A 302 -2.74 17.86 12.65
CA SER A 302 -3.58 16.67 12.79
C SER A 302 -4.39 16.40 11.53
N GLN A 303 -4.95 17.44 10.90
CA GLN A 303 -5.66 17.33 9.62
C GLN A 303 -4.77 16.77 8.50
N GLN A 304 -3.53 17.23 8.41
CA GLN A 304 -2.55 16.77 7.43
C GLN A 304 -2.13 15.31 7.71
N ASP A 305 -1.89 14.95 8.96
CA ASP A 305 -1.47 13.61 9.37
C ASP A 305 -2.56 12.55 9.08
N ILE A 306 -3.82 12.84 9.40
CA ILE A 306 -4.93 11.92 9.12
C ILE A 306 -5.17 11.77 7.61
N ARG A 307 -5.08 12.85 6.84
CA ARG A 307 -5.17 12.80 5.37
C ARG A 307 -4.01 12.03 4.77
N LEU A 308 -2.80 12.14 5.32
CA LEU A 308 -1.66 11.35 4.84
C LEU A 308 -1.86 9.85 5.11
N ALA A 309 -2.37 9.49 6.29
CA ALA A 309 -2.72 8.11 6.60
C ALA A 309 -3.78 7.54 5.65
N LEU A 310 -4.88 8.28 5.43
CA LEU A 310 -5.94 7.89 4.49
C LEU A 310 -5.45 7.84 3.04
N TYR A 311 -4.64 8.82 2.63
CA TYR A 311 -4.02 8.85 1.30
C TYR A 311 -3.27 7.56 1.02
N HIS A 312 -2.45 7.07 1.97
CA HIS A 312 -1.73 5.82 1.80
C HIS A 312 -2.65 4.60 1.70
N LEU A 313 -3.69 4.52 2.54
CA LEU A 313 -4.68 3.45 2.44
C LEU A 313 -5.35 3.45 1.04
N TYR A 314 -5.74 4.61 0.54
CA TYR A 314 -6.35 4.77 -0.79
C TYR A 314 -5.37 4.53 -1.94
N ALA A 315 -4.10 4.94 -1.79
CA ALA A 315 -3.05 4.77 -2.81
C ALA A 315 -2.63 3.31 -2.95
N PHE A 316 -2.56 2.56 -1.86
CA PHE A 316 -2.10 1.17 -1.84
C PHE A 316 -3.17 0.14 -2.17
N SER A 317 -4.42 0.57 -2.35
CA SER A 317 -5.55 -0.33 -2.55
C SER A 317 -6.53 0.19 -3.60
N ARG A 318 -7.39 -0.71 -4.07
CA ARG A 318 -8.45 -0.41 -5.04
C ARG A 318 -9.56 -1.45 -4.93
N GLY A 319 -10.79 -1.03 -5.18
CA GLY A 319 -11.98 -1.87 -4.97
C GLY A 319 -12.31 -2.86 -6.09
N ASP A 320 -11.54 -2.83 -7.17
CA ASP A 320 -11.70 -3.63 -8.40
C ASP A 320 -10.59 -4.69 -8.56
N SER A 321 -9.84 -5.00 -7.50
CA SER A 321 -8.72 -5.95 -7.57
C SER A 321 -8.90 -7.25 -6.78
N ASP A 322 -9.77 -7.27 -5.77
CA ASP A 322 -9.83 -8.35 -4.77
C ASP A 322 -8.44 -8.69 -4.19
N LEU A 323 -7.60 -7.67 -4.03
CA LEU A 323 -6.28 -7.71 -3.37
C LEU A 323 -6.34 -7.06 -2.00
N SER A 324 -5.35 -7.37 -1.16
CA SER A 324 -5.18 -6.82 0.18
C SER A 324 -3.94 -5.89 0.28
N ILE A 325 -3.66 -5.38 1.49
CA ILE A 325 -2.62 -4.39 1.76
C ILE A 325 -1.59 -4.99 2.72
N SER A 326 -0.30 -4.82 2.44
CA SER A 326 0.79 -5.20 3.37
C SER A 326 1.07 -4.09 4.39
N PRO A 327 1.77 -4.35 5.51
CA PRO A 327 2.20 -3.31 6.45
C PRO A 327 2.98 -2.17 5.78
N MET A 328 3.77 -2.48 4.74
CA MET A 328 4.51 -1.46 3.96
C MET A 328 3.73 -0.91 2.75
N GLY A 329 2.49 -1.36 2.53
CA GLY A 329 1.70 -1.08 1.34
C GLY A 329 2.49 -1.35 0.06
N LEU A 330 2.62 -0.32 -0.77
CA LEU A 330 3.43 -0.36 -2.00
C LEU A 330 4.66 0.55 -1.90
N SER A 331 5.14 0.83 -0.68
CA SER A 331 6.27 1.73 -0.46
C SER A 331 7.63 1.03 -0.54
N SER A 332 7.72 -0.24 -0.13
CA SER A 332 8.97 -1.01 -0.09
C SER A 332 8.70 -2.51 0.02
N GLN A 333 9.75 -3.33 -0.05
CA GLN A 333 9.68 -4.78 0.18
C GLN A 333 9.79 -5.18 1.67
N GLY A 334 9.63 -4.24 2.62
CA GLY A 334 9.64 -4.60 4.04
C GLY A 334 8.53 -5.60 4.36
N TYR A 335 8.80 -6.51 5.31
CA TYR A 335 7.95 -7.69 5.57
C TYR A 335 7.65 -8.52 4.33
N ASN A 336 8.56 -8.52 3.35
CA ASN A 336 8.43 -9.18 2.04
C ASN A 336 7.20 -8.76 1.23
N GLY A 337 6.50 -7.69 1.63
CA GLY A 337 5.19 -7.33 1.10
C GLY A 337 4.07 -8.30 1.47
N HIS A 338 4.26 -9.16 2.47
CA HIS A 338 3.23 -10.11 2.93
C HIS A 338 2.08 -9.39 3.64
N ILE A 339 0.93 -10.06 3.67
CA ILE A 339 -0.33 -9.55 4.20
C ILE A 339 -0.60 -10.22 5.55
N PHE A 340 -0.70 -9.39 6.58
CA PHE A 340 -0.83 -9.75 7.99
C PHE A 340 -2.20 -9.31 8.53
N TRP A 341 -2.48 -9.65 9.79
CA TRP A 341 -3.63 -9.21 10.57
C TRP A 341 -3.73 -7.68 10.71
N ASP A 342 -2.62 -6.96 10.53
CA ASP A 342 -2.56 -5.51 10.39
C ASP A 342 -3.66 -4.98 9.45
N THR A 343 -3.86 -5.70 8.35
CA THR A 343 -4.91 -5.39 7.38
C THR A 343 -6.27 -5.41 8.05
N GLU A 344 -6.65 -6.54 8.65
CA GLU A 344 -8.00 -6.79 9.13
C GLU A 344 -8.37 -5.95 10.37
N LEU A 345 -7.40 -5.63 11.24
CA LEU A 345 -7.68 -4.93 12.50
C LEU A 345 -7.32 -3.44 12.50
N TRP A 346 -6.27 -2.99 11.79
CA TRP A 346 -5.86 -1.58 11.79
C TRP A 346 -6.27 -0.84 10.51
N MET A 347 -6.08 -1.46 9.34
CA MET A 347 -6.28 -0.78 8.06
C MET A 347 -7.72 -0.87 7.55
N PHE A 348 -8.37 -2.01 7.77
CA PHE A 348 -9.69 -2.33 7.26
C PHE A 348 -10.82 -1.50 7.90
N PRO A 349 -10.86 -1.22 9.22
CA PRO A 349 -11.96 -0.47 9.82
C PRO A 349 -12.22 0.92 9.21
N PRO A 350 -11.22 1.81 9.03
CA PRO A 350 -11.47 3.10 8.38
C PRO A 350 -11.92 2.92 6.92
N LEU A 351 -11.33 1.96 6.18
CA LEU A 351 -11.75 1.66 4.81
C LEU A 351 -13.19 1.16 4.75
N LEU A 352 -13.63 0.32 5.69
CA LEU A 352 -15.00 -0.17 5.72
C LEU A 352 -16.03 0.96 5.88
N VAL A 353 -15.71 1.98 6.65
CA VAL A 353 -16.63 3.12 6.88
C VAL A 353 -16.52 4.16 5.78
N LEU A 354 -15.31 4.45 5.30
CA LEU A 354 -15.03 5.57 4.39
C LEU A 354 -14.95 5.14 2.91
N ASN A 355 -14.68 3.87 2.61
CA ASN A 355 -14.54 3.34 1.26
C ASN A 355 -14.89 1.84 1.14
N GLN A 356 -16.19 1.53 1.11
CA GLN A 356 -16.69 0.15 1.12
C GLN A 356 -16.25 -0.70 -0.09
N ASP A 357 -15.97 -0.08 -1.24
CA ASP A 357 -15.46 -0.79 -2.42
C ASP A 357 -14.06 -1.35 -2.17
N ILE A 358 -13.16 -0.55 -1.60
CA ILE A 358 -11.84 -1.02 -1.18
C ILE A 358 -11.99 -2.09 -0.10
N ALA A 359 -12.82 -1.85 0.91
CA ALA A 359 -13.05 -2.82 1.99
C ALA A 359 -13.51 -4.18 1.45
N ARG A 360 -14.43 -4.20 0.48
CA ARG A 360 -14.88 -5.41 -0.22
C ARG A 360 -13.72 -6.17 -0.86
N SER A 361 -12.81 -5.45 -1.52
CA SER A 361 -11.61 -6.06 -2.12
C SER A 361 -10.74 -6.77 -1.07
N LEU A 362 -10.51 -6.12 0.08
CA LEU A 362 -9.67 -6.69 1.15
C LEU A 362 -10.24 -8.00 1.71
N VAL A 363 -11.55 -8.07 1.98
CA VAL A 363 -12.17 -9.32 2.45
C VAL A 363 -12.25 -10.37 1.34
N ASN A 364 -12.51 -9.96 0.09
CA ASN A 364 -12.53 -10.90 -1.04
C ASN A 364 -11.15 -11.54 -1.28
N TYR A 365 -10.05 -10.83 -1.01
CA TYR A 365 -8.70 -11.41 -1.05
C TYR A 365 -8.60 -12.67 -0.18
N ARG A 366 -9.13 -12.64 1.05
CA ARG A 366 -9.14 -13.81 1.96
C ARG A 366 -10.13 -14.88 1.49
N PHE A 367 -11.30 -14.49 0.99
CA PHE A 367 -12.27 -15.44 0.43
C PHE A 367 -11.66 -16.25 -0.73
N ASN A 368 -10.95 -15.59 -1.64
CA ASN A 368 -10.28 -16.22 -2.79
C ASN A 368 -9.16 -17.21 -2.38
N ARG A 369 -8.78 -17.23 -1.10
CA ARG A 369 -7.74 -18.12 -0.51
C ARG A 369 -8.30 -19.09 0.52
N LEU A 370 -9.62 -19.16 0.67
CA LEU A 370 -10.28 -20.01 1.66
C LEU A 370 -9.91 -21.49 1.52
N ASP A 371 -9.85 -22.02 0.29
CA ASP A 371 -9.50 -23.43 0.07
C ASP A 371 -8.06 -23.74 0.47
N ILE A 372 -7.15 -22.79 0.29
CA ILE A 372 -5.75 -22.92 0.73
C ILE A 372 -5.68 -22.97 2.26
N ALA A 373 -6.40 -22.07 2.95
CA ALA A 373 -6.51 -22.06 4.41
C ALA A 373 -7.14 -23.35 4.97
N LYS A 374 -8.11 -23.94 4.26
CA LYS A 374 -8.69 -25.26 4.62
C LYS A 374 -7.67 -26.39 4.51
N ARG A 375 -6.87 -26.40 3.43
CA ARG A 375 -5.78 -27.39 3.28
C ARG A 375 -4.73 -27.22 4.39
N LYS A 376 -4.37 -25.99 4.76
CA LYS A 376 -3.47 -25.73 5.89
C LYS A 376 -4.02 -26.34 7.18
N ALA A 377 -5.30 -26.09 7.51
CA ALA A 377 -5.90 -26.66 8.72
C ALA A 377 -5.79 -28.19 8.77
N ILE A 378 -6.15 -28.88 7.68
CA ILE A 378 -6.10 -30.34 7.57
C ILE A 378 -4.66 -30.86 7.75
N ASN A 379 -3.68 -30.21 7.12
CA ASN A 379 -2.27 -30.61 7.20
C ASN A 379 -1.70 -30.53 8.62
N PHE A 380 -2.27 -29.67 9.48
CA PHE A 380 -1.91 -29.56 10.90
C PHE A 380 -2.87 -30.31 11.84
N GLY A 381 -3.73 -31.19 11.30
CA GLY A 381 -4.64 -32.03 12.10
C GLY A 381 -5.89 -31.32 12.61
N TYR A 382 -6.20 -30.14 12.09
CA TYR A 382 -7.39 -29.37 12.43
C TYR A 382 -8.50 -29.53 11.36
N LYS A 383 -9.70 -29.04 11.67
CA LYS A 383 -10.81 -28.91 10.72
C LYS A 383 -10.97 -27.44 10.33
N GLY A 384 -11.87 -27.15 9.39
CA GLY A 384 -12.19 -25.78 9.03
C GLY A 384 -11.10 -25.08 8.23
N ALA A 385 -10.98 -23.76 8.40
CA ALA A 385 -9.98 -22.92 7.73
C ALA A 385 -9.00 -22.31 8.73
N MET A 386 -7.70 -22.45 8.44
CA MET A 386 -6.59 -21.86 9.20
C MET A 386 -5.82 -20.94 8.27
N PHE A 387 -6.01 -19.63 8.40
CA PHE A 387 -5.32 -18.66 7.54
C PHE A 387 -3.82 -18.57 7.92
N PRO A 388 -2.93 -18.26 6.96
CA PRO A 388 -1.52 -18.06 7.25
C PRO A 388 -1.27 -16.77 8.02
N TRP A 389 -0.21 -16.75 8.84
CA TRP A 389 0.22 -15.53 9.52
C TRP A 389 0.69 -14.47 8.51
N GLU A 390 1.56 -14.90 7.59
CA GLU A 390 2.01 -14.11 6.45
C GLU A 390 1.41 -14.69 5.17
N SER A 391 0.57 -13.90 4.50
CA SER A 391 -0.08 -14.32 3.25
C SER A 391 0.50 -13.58 2.04
N ASP A 392 0.50 -14.25 0.89
CA ASP A 392 0.96 -13.71 -0.39
C ASP A 392 -0.06 -13.96 -1.52
N ASN A 393 0.37 -13.98 -2.78
CA ASN A 393 -0.50 -14.28 -3.91
C ASN A 393 -1.09 -15.70 -3.86
N THR A 394 -0.38 -16.69 -3.30
CA THR A 394 -0.80 -18.10 -3.22
C THR A 394 -1.81 -18.34 -2.09
N GLY A 395 -1.69 -17.57 -1.00
CA GLY A 395 -2.46 -17.80 0.23
C GLY A 395 -1.94 -18.92 1.12
N GLU A 396 -0.80 -19.55 0.77
CA GLU A 396 -0.08 -20.47 1.64
C GLU A 396 0.67 -19.71 2.74
N GLU A 397 1.27 -20.42 3.69
CA GLU A 397 2.08 -19.80 4.74
C GLU A 397 3.40 -19.30 4.14
N ALA A 398 3.58 -17.98 4.15
CA ALA A 398 4.77 -17.32 3.65
C ALA A 398 5.72 -16.86 4.78
N THR A 399 5.39 -17.13 6.04
CA THR A 399 6.26 -16.80 7.17
C THR A 399 7.54 -17.63 7.10
N PRO A 400 8.74 -17.03 7.27
CA PRO A 400 9.97 -17.80 7.38
C PRO A 400 9.87 -18.89 8.46
N SER A 401 10.30 -20.11 8.15
CA SER A 401 10.10 -21.29 9.01
C SER A 401 10.75 -21.21 10.39
N TRP A 402 11.73 -20.32 10.58
CA TRP A 402 12.36 -20.06 11.87
C TRP A 402 11.49 -19.18 12.79
N ALA A 403 10.52 -18.44 12.25
CA ALA A 403 9.62 -17.60 13.03
C ALA A 403 8.41 -18.42 13.48
N LEU A 404 8.24 -18.54 14.80
CA LEU A 404 7.16 -19.33 15.41
C LEU A 404 5.77 -18.78 15.14
N THR A 405 5.66 -17.51 14.75
CA THR A 405 4.40 -16.81 14.46
C THR A 405 3.62 -17.53 13.35
N GLY A 406 4.28 -17.92 12.25
CA GLY A 406 3.67 -18.68 11.14
C GLY A 406 3.08 -20.03 11.56
N THR A 407 3.67 -20.66 12.59
CA THR A 407 3.26 -21.98 13.06
C THR A 407 2.26 -21.89 14.21
N PHE A 408 2.26 -20.84 15.04
CA PHE A 408 1.54 -20.81 16.33
C PHE A 408 0.74 -19.54 16.62
N GLU A 409 0.87 -18.46 15.84
CA GLU A 409 0.11 -17.22 16.01
C GLU A 409 -1.21 -17.30 15.24
N HIS A 410 -2.13 -18.10 15.76
CA HIS A 410 -3.34 -18.51 15.04
C HIS A 410 -4.48 -17.48 15.07
N HIS A 411 -4.36 -16.43 15.89
CA HIS A 411 -5.42 -15.43 16.05
C HIS A 411 -5.74 -14.68 14.75
N ILE A 412 -4.81 -14.60 13.79
CA ILE A 412 -5.06 -14.12 12.41
C ILE A 412 -6.34 -14.73 11.81
N THR A 413 -6.60 -16.01 12.11
CA THR A 413 -7.79 -16.71 11.61
C THR A 413 -9.07 -16.10 12.21
N ALA A 414 -9.08 -15.72 13.48
CA ALA A 414 -10.18 -14.98 14.09
C ALA A 414 -10.27 -13.54 13.57
N ASP A 415 -9.14 -12.88 13.32
CA ASP A 415 -9.10 -11.50 12.82
C ASP A 415 -9.78 -11.37 11.45
N VAL A 416 -9.54 -12.36 10.56
CA VAL A 416 -10.26 -12.50 9.29
C VAL A 416 -11.76 -12.64 9.50
N ALA A 417 -12.21 -13.49 10.44
CA ALA A 417 -13.63 -13.64 10.73
C ALA A 417 -14.26 -12.34 11.26
N ILE A 418 -13.55 -11.60 12.11
CA ILE A 418 -14.00 -10.31 12.64
C ILE A 418 -14.18 -9.30 11.50
N ALA A 419 -13.21 -9.18 10.59
CA ALA A 419 -13.32 -8.31 9.42
C ALA A 419 -14.50 -8.70 8.51
N PHE A 420 -14.70 -9.99 8.27
CA PHE A 420 -15.81 -10.50 7.46
C PHE A 420 -17.18 -10.18 8.05
N TRP A 421 -17.34 -10.39 9.35
CA TRP A 421 -18.59 -10.06 10.03
C TRP A 421 -18.80 -8.55 10.08
N ASN A 422 -17.75 -7.77 10.33
CA ASN A 422 -17.83 -6.31 10.31
C ASN A 422 -18.21 -5.76 8.93
N TYR A 423 -17.68 -6.33 7.84
CA TYR A 423 -18.10 -5.98 6.48
C TYR A 423 -19.61 -6.09 6.34
N TYR A 424 -20.18 -7.26 6.64
CA TYR A 424 -21.62 -7.45 6.59
C TYR A 424 -22.38 -6.53 7.55
N ARG A 425 -21.87 -6.32 8.78
CA ARG A 425 -22.52 -5.46 9.77
C ARG A 425 -22.69 -4.03 9.26
N VAL A 426 -21.72 -3.50 8.53
CA VAL A 426 -21.75 -2.13 7.99
C VAL A 426 -22.50 -2.06 6.67
N THR A 427 -22.18 -2.92 5.70
CA THR A 427 -22.77 -2.85 4.35
C THR A 427 -24.19 -3.42 4.28
N LYS A 428 -24.54 -4.32 5.20
CA LYS A 428 -25.77 -5.13 5.18
C LYS A 428 -25.93 -5.95 3.89
N ASP A 429 -24.86 -6.18 3.14
CA ASP A 429 -24.87 -6.94 1.90
C ASP A 429 -25.12 -8.43 2.18
N LYS A 430 -26.39 -8.82 2.15
CA LYS A 430 -26.82 -10.18 2.44
C LYS A 430 -26.41 -11.17 1.34
N GLN A 431 -26.36 -10.73 0.08
CA GLN A 431 -25.93 -11.58 -1.01
C GLN A 431 -24.45 -11.93 -0.86
N TRP A 432 -23.60 -10.92 -0.62
CA TRP A 432 -22.18 -11.16 -0.32
C TRP A 432 -22.01 -12.05 0.92
N LEU A 433 -22.82 -11.86 1.96
CA LEU A 433 -22.75 -12.73 3.14
C LEU A 433 -23.08 -14.18 2.78
N VAL A 434 -24.10 -14.44 1.95
CA VAL A 434 -24.44 -15.81 1.53
C VAL A 434 -23.32 -16.44 0.70
N GLU A 435 -22.82 -15.71 -0.29
CA GLU A 435 -21.89 -16.22 -1.31
C GLU A 435 -20.45 -16.32 -0.82
N LYS A 436 -20.00 -15.36 0.00
CA LYS A 436 -18.60 -15.20 0.40
C LYS A 436 -18.41 -15.15 1.91
N GLY A 437 -19.23 -14.36 2.60
CA GLY A 437 -19.04 -14.07 4.02
C GLY A 437 -19.21 -15.28 4.94
N TYR A 438 -20.39 -15.93 4.87
CA TYR A 438 -20.76 -17.07 5.70
C TYR A 438 -19.91 -18.32 5.43
N PRO A 439 -19.56 -18.68 4.19
CA PRO A 439 -18.62 -19.77 3.94
C PRO A 439 -17.30 -19.63 4.71
N VAL A 440 -16.70 -18.43 4.73
CA VAL A 440 -15.47 -18.16 5.49
C VAL A 440 -15.71 -18.24 6.99
N LEU A 441 -16.74 -17.55 7.51
CA LEU A 441 -17.07 -17.55 8.94
C LEU A 441 -17.34 -18.96 9.49
N LYS A 442 -18.04 -19.79 8.72
CA LYS A 442 -18.36 -21.19 9.07
C LYS A 442 -17.09 -22.03 9.19
N GLU A 443 -16.20 -21.96 8.21
CA GLU A 443 -14.98 -22.76 8.20
C GLU A 443 -14.01 -22.30 9.29
N ILE A 444 -13.90 -20.99 9.56
CA ILE A 444 -13.10 -20.50 10.67
C ILE A 444 -13.68 -20.95 12.03
N ALA A 445 -15.01 -20.92 12.21
CA ALA A 445 -15.63 -21.40 13.44
C ALA A 445 -15.38 -22.90 13.67
N ASP A 446 -15.45 -23.70 12.60
CA ASP A 446 -15.11 -25.13 12.65
C ASP A 446 -13.63 -25.36 13.00
N TYR A 447 -12.74 -24.48 12.55
CA TYR A 447 -11.33 -24.47 12.96
C TYR A 447 -11.19 -24.23 14.46
N TRP A 448 -11.77 -23.15 15.00
CA TRP A 448 -11.66 -22.84 16.44
C TRP A 448 -12.26 -23.92 17.35
N VAL A 449 -13.33 -24.59 16.92
CA VAL A 449 -13.84 -25.78 17.62
C VAL A 449 -12.81 -26.90 17.63
N SER A 450 -12.19 -27.21 16.49
CA SER A 450 -11.19 -28.28 16.40
C SER A 450 -9.86 -27.94 17.10
N ARG A 451 -9.52 -26.66 17.19
CA ARG A 451 -8.31 -26.13 17.82
C ARG A 451 -8.39 -26.10 19.35
N SER A 452 -9.61 -26.06 19.88
CA SER A 452 -9.89 -26.01 21.31
C SER A 452 -9.88 -27.40 21.95
N THR A 453 -9.25 -27.52 23.11
CA THR A 453 -9.22 -28.77 23.90
C THR A 453 -10.21 -28.69 25.05
N LYS A 454 -11.12 -29.67 25.14
CA LYS A 454 -12.03 -29.79 26.29
C LYS A 454 -11.26 -30.26 27.53
N ASN A 455 -11.43 -29.58 28.64
CA ASN A 455 -10.84 -29.90 29.93
C ASN A 455 -11.76 -30.82 30.76
N ALA A 456 -11.21 -31.43 31.80
CA ALA A 456 -11.96 -32.36 32.69
C ALA A 456 -13.15 -31.69 33.40
N ASP A 457 -13.04 -30.38 33.70
CA ASP A 457 -14.10 -29.58 34.32
C ASP A 457 -15.16 -29.07 33.32
N GLY A 458 -15.08 -29.50 32.05
CA GLY A 458 -16.00 -29.11 30.98
C GLY A 458 -15.67 -27.79 30.29
N SER A 459 -14.69 -27.03 30.77
CA SER A 459 -14.19 -25.83 30.08
C SER A 459 -13.36 -26.19 28.84
N TYR A 460 -12.94 -25.19 28.08
CA TYR A 460 -12.09 -25.35 26.91
C TYR A 460 -10.84 -24.47 27.04
N SER A 461 -9.74 -24.99 26.52
CA SER A 461 -8.45 -24.28 26.46
C SER A 461 -7.91 -24.26 25.03
N ILE A 462 -7.24 -23.17 24.68
CA ILE A 462 -6.44 -23.05 23.46
C ILE A 462 -4.98 -23.00 23.88
N LYS A 463 -4.29 -24.13 23.66
CA LYS A 463 -2.95 -24.39 24.18
C LYS A 463 -1.87 -24.14 23.13
N ASN A 464 -0.66 -23.85 23.58
CA ASN A 464 0.54 -23.69 22.76
C ASN A 464 0.33 -22.72 21.58
N VAL A 465 0.13 -21.44 21.90
CA VAL A 465 -0.01 -20.35 20.92
C VAL A 465 1.08 -19.30 21.11
N VAL A 466 1.27 -18.50 20.08
CA VAL A 466 1.83 -17.15 20.18
C VAL A 466 0.63 -16.19 20.20
N GLY A 467 0.60 -15.26 21.16
CA GLY A 467 -0.40 -14.20 21.20
C GLY A 467 0.08 -12.94 20.48
N ALA A 468 -0.76 -11.91 20.39
CA ALA A 468 -0.40 -10.63 19.81
C ALA A 468 0.85 -10.01 20.47
N ASN A 469 1.07 -10.31 21.76
CA ASN A 469 2.38 -10.15 22.37
C ASN A 469 3.35 -11.29 21.94
N GLU A 470 4.07 -11.08 20.84
CA GLU A 470 5.03 -12.06 20.31
C GLU A 470 6.24 -12.35 21.25
N PHE A 471 6.43 -11.60 22.35
CA PHE A 471 7.44 -11.95 23.36
C PHE A 471 7.06 -13.17 24.21
N ALA A 472 5.83 -13.66 24.10
CA ALA A 472 5.31 -14.79 24.85
C ALA A 472 4.93 -15.97 23.94
N PRO A 473 5.92 -16.68 23.35
CA PRO A 473 5.63 -17.88 22.57
C PRO A 473 5.27 -19.06 23.50
N ASN A 474 4.57 -20.06 22.93
CA ASN A 474 4.24 -21.33 23.59
C ASN A 474 3.42 -21.17 24.88
N VAL A 475 2.52 -20.19 24.92
CA VAL A 475 1.61 -19.95 26.04
C VAL A 475 0.28 -20.67 25.85
N ASP A 476 -0.41 -20.93 26.96
CA ASP A 476 -1.75 -21.50 26.95
C ASP A 476 -2.76 -20.47 27.43
N ASP A 477 -3.93 -20.50 26.81
CA ASP A 477 -5.07 -19.64 27.12
C ASP A 477 -4.69 -18.16 27.08
N ASN A 478 -4.02 -17.74 25.99
CA ASN A 478 -3.77 -16.33 25.72
C ASN A 478 -5.11 -15.60 25.62
N ALA A 479 -5.23 -14.48 26.34
CA ALA A 479 -6.49 -13.76 26.50
C ALA A 479 -7.03 -13.30 25.16
N PHE A 480 -6.20 -12.67 24.31
CA PHE A 480 -6.63 -12.17 23.03
C PHE A 480 -7.06 -13.30 22.10
N THR A 481 -6.24 -14.35 21.96
CA THR A 481 -6.56 -15.52 21.13
C THR A 481 -7.87 -16.18 21.56
N ASN A 482 -8.06 -16.39 22.87
CA ASN A 482 -9.29 -16.95 23.42
C ASN A 482 -10.49 -16.04 23.17
N GLY A 483 -10.34 -14.74 23.40
CA GLY A 483 -11.39 -13.76 23.14
C GLY A 483 -11.78 -13.68 21.65
N ALA A 484 -10.80 -13.69 20.75
CA ALA A 484 -11.01 -13.62 19.31
C ALA A 484 -11.71 -14.90 18.80
N ALA A 485 -11.34 -16.07 19.34
CA ALA A 485 -12.02 -17.33 19.07
C ALA A 485 -13.49 -17.32 19.54
N ILE A 486 -13.76 -16.86 20.78
CA ILE A 486 -15.14 -16.70 21.31
C ILE A 486 -15.96 -15.80 20.39
N THR A 487 -15.42 -14.63 20.05
CA THR A 487 -16.08 -13.64 19.20
C THR A 487 -16.41 -14.22 17.83
N THR A 488 -15.48 -14.98 17.24
CA THR A 488 -15.66 -15.62 15.95
C THR A 488 -16.76 -16.69 15.97
N LEU A 489 -16.78 -17.55 16.99
CA LEU A 489 -17.81 -18.57 17.15
C LEU A 489 -19.21 -17.95 17.28
N GLN A 490 -19.31 -16.83 18.01
CA GLN A 490 -20.55 -16.06 18.12
C GLN A 490 -20.95 -15.45 16.78
N PHE A 491 -20.02 -14.82 16.06
CA PHE A 491 -20.27 -14.22 14.75
C PHE A 491 -20.70 -15.24 13.70
N ALA A 492 -20.09 -16.42 13.66
CA ALA A 492 -20.52 -17.51 12.79
C ALA A 492 -21.96 -17.96 13.11
N GLY A 493 -22.32 -18.01 14.39
CA GLY A 493 -23.69 -18.28 14.83
C GLY A 493 -24.70 -17.22 14.41
N LEU A 494 -24.31 -15.94 14.47
CA LEU A 494 -25.14 -14.83 13.97
C LEU A 494 -25.27 -14.88 12.44
N ALA A 495 -24.17 -15.07 11.73
CA ALA A 495 -24.15 -15.17 10.28
C ALA A 495 -25.02 -16.33 9.77
N ALA A 496 -24.93 -17.51 10.39
CA ALA A 496 -25.78 -18.65 10.07
C ALA A 496 -27.27 -18.28 10.13
N LYS A 497 -27.72 -17.66 11.24
CA LYS A 497 -29.11 -17.20 11.39
C LYS A 497 -29.48 -16.19 10.30
N THR A 498 -28.60 -15.24 10.03
CA THR A 498 -28.83 -14.19 9.02
C THR A 498 -29.05 -14.77 7.61
N VAL A 499 -28.27 -15.79 7.24
CA VAL A 499 -28.40 -16.46 5.93
C VAL A 499 -29.48 -17.56 5.91
N GLY A 500 -30.19 -17.79 7.01
CA GLY A 500 -31.21 -18.84 7.12
C GLY A 500 -30.66 -20.26 7.33
N ALA A 501 -29.38 -20.40 7.63
CA ALA A 501 -28.78 -21.67 8.02
C ALA A 501 -28.96 -21.94 9.52
N LYS A 502 -28.99 -23.22 9.91
CA LYS A 502 -29.03 -23.61 11.33
C LYS A 502 -27.62 -23.49 11.94
N PRO A 503 -27.39 -22.65 12.98
CA PRO A 503 -26.10 -22.60 13.68
C PRO A 503 -25.75 -23.96 14.29
N LYS A 504 -24.46 -24.31 14.33
CA LYS A 504 -24.02 -25.53 15.00
C LYS A 504 -23.95 -25.29 16.51
N GLU A 505 -24.64 -26.11 17.30
CA GLU A 505 -24.66 -25.98 18.78
C GLU A 505 -23.26 -26.05 19.40
N ILE A 506 -22.34 -26.84 18.81
CA ILE A 506 -20.97 -26.94 19.30
C ILE A 506 -20.23 -25.59 19.28
N TRP A 507 -20.55 -24.68 18.34
CA TRP A 507 -19.94 -23.35 18.32
C TRP A 507 -20.27 -22.57 19.60
N LYS A 508 -21.54 -22.60 20.02
CA LYS A 508 -21.99 -21.97 21.27
C LYS A 508 -21.40 -22.65 22.50
N THR A 509 -21.38 -23.98 22.52
CA THR A 509 -20.81 -24.77 23.63
C THR A 509 -19.33 -24.45 23.86
N VAL A 510 -18.53 -24.42 22.79
CA VAL A 510 -17.11 -24.09 22.89
C VAL A 510 -16.91 -22.63 23.29
N ALA A 511 -17.63 -21.69 22.64
CA ALA A 511 -17.52 -20.26 22.96
C ALA A 511 -17.80 -19.96 24.44
N ASN A 512 -18.83 -20.61 25.02
CA ASN A 512 -19.19 -20.42 26.42
C ASN A 512 -18.21 -21.10 27.39
N GLY A 513 -17.42 -22.07 26.92
CA GLY A 513 -16.52 -22.85 27.76
C GLY A 513 -15.06 -22.40 27.71
N ILE A 514 -14.65 -21.59 26.72
CA ILE A 514 -13.30 -21.03 26.64
C ILE A 514 -13.07 -20.07 27.82
N LYS A 515 -11.93 -20.23 28.51
CA LYS A 515 -11.59 -19.43 29.70
C LYS A 515 -10.76 -18.19 29.36
N ILE A 516 -11.02 -17.10 30.10
CA ILE A 516 -10.14 -15.92 30.18
C ILE A 516 -9.74 -15.77 31.65
N TYR A 517 -8.44 -15.79 31.93
CA TYR A 517 -7.92 -15.79 33.30
C TYR A 517 -7.80 -14.38 33.84
N LYS A 518 -7.94 -14.25 35.17
CA LYS A 518 -7.79 -12.98 35.89
C LYS A 518 -6.88 -13.17 37.10
N PHE A 519 -6.14 -12.12 37.44
CA PHE A 519 -5.45 -12.01 38.72
C PHE A 519 -6.47 -11.90 39.88
N PRO A 520 -6.06 -12.13 41.15
CA PRO A 520 -6.96 -12.02 42.30
C PRO A 520 -7.64 -10.65 42.45
N ASP A 521 -6.99 -9.58 41.97
CA ASP A 521 -7.54 -8.22 41.98
C ASP A 521 -8.57 -7.97 40.86
N GLY A 522 -8.79 -8.95 39.98
CA GLY A 522 -9.70 -8.88 38.83
C GLY A 522 -9.11 -8.33 37.54
N THR A 523 -7.82 -7.96 37.51
CA THR A 523 -7.10 -7.59 36.29
C THR A 523 -6.99 -8.79 35.37
N THR A 524 -7.23 -8.61 34.07
CA THR A 524 -7.15 -9.71 33.10
C THR A 524 -5.69 -10.18 32.93
N MET A 525 -5.47 -11.48 32.93
CA MET A 525 -4.16 -12.08 32.67
C MET A 525 -3.98 -12.32 31.18
N GLU A 526 -2.83 -11.92 30.63
CA GLU A 526 -2.48 -12.12 29.22
C GLU A 526 -2.50 -13.59 28.79
N HIS A 527 -2.15 -14.50 29.69
CA HIS A 527 -2.25 -15.94 29.48
C HIS A 527 -2.31 -16.64 30.84
N SER A 528 -2.69 -17.92 30.89
CA SER A 528 -2.90 -18.69 32.13
C SER A 528 -1.73 -18.69 33.12
N ARG A 529 -0.50 -18.48 32.62
CA ARG A 529 0.76 -18.48 33.40
C ARG A 529 1.42 -17.09 33.46
N TYR A 530 0.67 -16.03 33.14
CA TYR A 530 1.21 -14.68 33.09
C TYR A 530 1.58 -14.19 34.49
N LYS A 531 2.71 -13.46 34.59
CA LYS A 531 3.28 -12.98 35.87
C LYS A 531 3.69 -11.51 35.80
N GLY A 532 3.09 -10.72 34.90
CA GLY A 532 3.37 -9.29 34.78
C GLY A 532 4.62 -8.92 33.98
N LYS A 533 4.97 -9.71 32.95
CA LYS A 533 6.11 -9.43 32.06
C LYS A 533 5.81 -8.24 31.15
N ILE A 534 6.87 -7.61 30.63
CA ILE A 534 6.78 -6.61 29.56
C ILE A 534 6.15 -7.23 28.31
N ILE A 535 5.36 -6.43 27.60
CA ILE A 535 4.64 -6.82 26.38
C ILE A 535 5.17 -6.05 25.18
N LYS A 536 5.30 -6.72 24.03
CA LYS A 536 5.72 -6.10 22.76
C LYS A 536 4.71 -5.05 22.29
N GLN A 537 3.43 -5.38 22.36
CA GLN A 537 2.30 -4.59 21.87
C GLN A 537 1.01 -4.97 22.60
N ALA A 538 -0.10 -4.26 22.32
CA ALA A 538 -1.38 -4.53 22.95
C ALA A 538 -1.84 -5.98 22.68
N ASP A 539 -2.26 -6.68 23.74
CA ASP A 539 -2.81 -8.04 23.72
C ASP A 539 -4.12 -8.08 24.52
N VAL A 540 -4.05 -7.98 25.85
CA VAL A 540 -5.25 -7.96 26.71
C VAL A 540 -6.21 -6.83 26.36
N ASN A 541 -5.69 -5.64 26.05
CA ASN A 541 -6.53 -4.50 25.72
C ASN A 541 -7.31 -4.71 24.40
N LEU A 542 -6.94 -5.68 23.57
CA LEU A 542 -7.72 -6.05 22.39
C LEU A 542 -9.06 -6.72 22.74
N LEU A 543 -9.22 -7.26 23.97
CA LEU A 543 -10.51 -7.75 24.45
C LEU A 543 -11.53 -6.63 24.62
N ALA A 544 -11.07 -5.40 24.84
CA ALA A 544 -11.92 -4.21 24.87
C ALA A 544 -12.28 -3.78 23.44
N TYR A 545 -11.27 -3.44 22.66
CA TYR A 545 -11.42 -3.08 21.26
C TYR A 545 -10.38 -3.85 20.43
N PRO A 546 -10.80 -4.65 19.42
CA PRO A 546 -12.11 -4.62 18.77
C PRO A 546 -13.16 -5.61 19.30
N LEU A 547 -12.85 -6.44 20.31
CA LEU A 547 -13.70 -7.59 20.65
C LEU A 547 -14.94 -7.27 21.50
N SER A 548 -14.93 -6.16 22.26
CA SER A 548 -16.02 -5.78 23.19
C SER A 548 -16.37 -6.85 24.25
N ILE A 549 -15.43 -7.74 24.57
CA ILE A 549 -15.56 -8.76 25.63
C ILE A 549 -15.42 -8.11 27.00
N ILE A 550 -14.45 -7.21 27.14
CA ILE A 550 -14.32 -6.36 28.32
C ILE A 550 -14.93 -5.00 27.94
N ASN A 551 -16.08 -4.67 28.52
CA ASN A 551 -16.84 -3.50 28.12
C ASN A 551 -17.35 -2.66 29.31
N ASP A 552 -17.09 -3.08 30.54
CA ASP A 552 -17.37 -2.27 31.72
C ASP A 552 -16.19 -1.35 32.04
N GLN A 553 -16.49 -0.08 32.34
CA GLN A 553 -15.49 0.97 32.55
C GLN A 553 -14.46 0.61 33.63
N LYS A 554 -14.88 -0.10 34.68
CA LYS A 554 -14.01 -0.47 35.80
C LYS A 554 -12.94 -1.47 35.37
N SER A 555 -13.32 -2.52 34.63
CA SER A 555 -12.37 -3.49 34.09
C SER A 555 -11.48 -2.87 33.02
N LEU A 556 -12.04 -2.03 32.14
CA LEU A 556 -11.28 -1.32 31.10
C LEU A 556 -10.15 -0.47 31.69
N LEU A 557 -10.47 0.40 32.64
CA LEU A 557 -9.47 1.27 33.29
C LEU A 557 -8.43 0.45 34.06
N LYS A 558 -8.84 -0.67 34.67
CA LYS A 558 -7.93 -1.55 35.39
C LYS A 558 -6.91 -2.20 34.45
N ASP A 559 -7.37 -2.77 33.34
CA ASP A 559 -6.49 -3.40 32.37
C ASP A 559 -5.61 -2.35 31.65
N LEU A 560 -6.12 -1.17 31.32
CA LEU A 560 -5.32 -0.06 30.78
C LEU A 560 -4.20 0.35 31.75
N THR A 561 -4.55 0.66 33.00
CA THR A 561 -3.58 1.07 34.03
C THR A 561 -2.49 0.01 34.23
N TYR A 562 -2.85 -1.27 34.12
CA TYR A 562 -1.91 -2.36 34.28
C TYR A 562 -0.97 -2.51 33.08
N TYR A 563 -1.49 -2.48 31.85
CA TYR A 563 -0.76 -2.85 30.64
C TYR A 563 -0.06 -1.68 29.95
N GLU A 564 -0.55 -0.45 30.07
CA GLU A 564 0.09 0.72 29.48
C GLU A 564 1.58 0.88 29.85
N PRO A 565 1.97 0.83 31.14
CA PRO A 565 3.38 0.95 31.52
C PRO A 565 4.23 -0.28 31.17
N LYS A 566 3.61 -1.35 30.63
CA LYS A 566 4.29 -2.60 30.24
C LYS A 566 4.58 -2.68 28.74
N LEU A 567 4.18 -1.70 27.93
CA LEU A 567 4.61 -1.65 26.53
C LEU A 567 6.12 -1.47 26.44
N ALA A 568 6.76 -2.35 25.68
CA ALA A 568 8.15 -2.22 25.29
C ALA A 568 8.38 -0.91 24.52
N LYS A 569 9.50 -0.23 24.76
CA LYS A 569 9.80 1.06 24.11
C LYS A 569 10.05 0.90 22.62
N GLU A 570 10.61 -0.25 22.25
CA GLU A 570 10.91 -0.73 20.91
C GLU A 570 9.74 -1.46 20.24
N GLY A 571 8.61 -1.61 20.95
CA GLY A 571 7.39 -2.20 20.41
C GLY A 571 6.80 -1.40 19.24
N PRO A 572 6.02 -2.03 18.36
CA PRO A 572 5.40 -1.33 17.24
C PRO A 572 4.37 -0.31 17.74
N ALA A 573 4.11 0.72 16.92
CA ALA A 573 3.18 1.80 17.25
C ALA A 573 1.71 1.34 17.45
N MET A 574 1.39 0.11 17.05
CA MET A 574 0.05 -0.50 17.09
C MET A 574 -0.58 -0.48 18.49
N GLY A 575 0.20 -0.68 19.55
CA GLY A 575 -0.34 -0.70 20.91
C GLY A 575 -0.90 0.65 21.36
N LYS A 576 -0.27 1.75 20.94
CA LYS A 576 -0.65 3.11 21.34
C LYS A 576 -1.98 3.53 20.72
N SER A 577 -2.26 3.14 19.47
CA SER A 577 -3.53 3.46 18.83
C SER A 577 -4.70 2.74 19.50
N ILE A 578 -4.51 1.48 19.93
CA ILE A 578 -5.52 0.74 20.70
C ILE A 578 -5.82 1.44 22.02
N PHE A 579 -4.79 1.86 22.76
CA PHE A 579 -5.03 2.59 24.02
C PHE A 579 -5.75 3.91 23.81
N ALA A 580 -5.38 4.68 22.78
CA ALA A 580 -6.06 5.93 22.44
C ALA A 580 -7.55 5.71 22.16
N VAL A 581 -7.91 4.63 21.46
CA VAL A 581 -9.30 4.26 21.17
C VAL A 581 -10.07 3.84 22.42
N ILE A 582 -9.44 3.15 23.38
CA ILE A 582 -10.12 2.71 24.62
C ILE A 582 -10.26 3.87 25.62
N TYR A 583 -9.34 4.84 25.61
CA TYR A 583 -9.43 6.04 26.45
C TYR A 583 -10.50 7.02 25.97
N ALA A 584 -10.74 7.09 24.66
CA ALA A 584 -11.81 7.87 24.05
C ALA A 584 -13.17 7.22 24.28
#